data_AF-A0A497C7C0-F1
#
_entry.id   AF-A0A497C7C0-F1
#
_cell.length_a   1.000
_cell.length_b   1.000
_cell.length_c   1.000
_cell.angle_alpha   90.00
_cell.angle_beta   90.00
_cell.angle_gamma   90.00
#
_symmetry.space_group_name_H-M   'P 1'
#
loop_
_entity.id
_entity.type
_entity.pdbx_description
1 polymer ?
#
loop_
_entity_poly.entity_id
_entity_poly.type
_entity_poly.pdbx_seq_one_letter_code
_entity_poly.pdbx_strand_id
1 'polypeptide(L)'
;DEVLDADEYGHAGEAETSIMLHLAPELVKMEQMPSKPFTNLKRNAKLAEVGAYSQVDWYAQYPHMYVGDASKSTAEKGKIIFDYAVEALVKLIRAVKEDHITPALVREFNERIDQPSSPDFWTS
;
A
#
# COMPACT_ATOMS: atom_id res chain seq x y z
N ASP A 1 5.77 13.83 -14.19
CA ASP A 1 7.11 13.57 -13.67
C ASP A 1 7.04 12.59 -12.53
N GLU A 2 8.04 11.72 -12.41
CA GLU A 2 8.15 10.73 -11.34
C GLU A 2 8.43 11.47 -10.02
N VAL A 3 7.69 11.14 -8.95
CA VAL A 3 7.79 11.85 -7.65
C VAL A 3 8.92 11.30 -6.79
N LEU A 4 9.27 10.02 -6.98
CA LEU A 4 10.28 9.30 -6.21
C LEU A 4 11.45 8.92 -7.12
N ASP A 5 12.64 8.79 -6.54
CA ASP A 5 13.90 8.57 -7.26
C ASP A 5 14.61 7.25 -6.87
N ALA A 6 14.10 6.51 -5.89
CA ALA A 6 14.69 5.27 -5.40
C ALA A 6 14.38 4.07 -6.32
N ASP A 7 15.38 3.20 -6.51
CA ASP A 7 15.21 1.99 -7.35
C ASP A 7 14.31 0.92 -6.70
N GLU A 8 14.19 0.96 -5.37
CA GLU A 8 13.43 0.00 -4.58
C GLU A 8 12.59 0.74 -3.53
N TYR A 9 11.30 0.41 -3.47
CA TYR A 9 10.33 1.07 -2.60
C TYR A 9 9.84 0.11 -1.52
N GLY A 10 9.67 0.63 -0.30
CA GLY A 10 9.14 -0.15 0.81
C GLY A 10 9.30 0.57 2.14
N HIS A 11 9.47 -0.21 3.20
CA HIS A 11 9.48 0.29 4.56
C HIS A 11 10.71 1.16 4.89
N ALA A 12 10.47 2.27 5.57
CA ALA A 12 11.43 3.33 5.89
C ALA A 12 12.13 3.94 4.65
N GLY A 13 11.60 3.69 3.45
CA GLY A 13 12.15 4.20 2.20
C GLY A 13 11.80 5.65 1.93
N GLU A 14 12.11 6.11 0.71
CA GLU A 14 11.96 7.49 0.28
C GLU A 14 10.56 8.07 0.51
N ALA A 15 9.51 7.31 0.19
CA ALA A 15 8.13 7.79 0.30
C ALA A 15 7.71 8.02 1.76
N GLU A 16 7.88 7.02 2.63
CA GLU A 16 7.51 7.11 4.04
C GLU A 16 8.30 8.21 4.76
N THR A 17 9.60 8.29 4.49
CA THR A 17 10.47 9.32 5.05
C THR A 17 10.08 10.71 4.56
N SER A 18 9.79 10.87 3.26
CA SER A 18 9.33 12.15 2.69
C SER A 18 8.01 12.60 3.33
N ILE A 19 7.03 11.71 3.47
CA ILE A 19 5.75 12.02 4.14
C ILE A 19 6.00 12.47 5.59
N MET A 20 6.87 11.78 6.34
CA MET A 20 7.20 12.18 7.71
C MET A 20 7.95 13.51 7.78
N LEU A 21 8.85 13.80 6.83
CA LEU A 21 9.49 15.12 6.71
C LEU A 21 8.47 16.24 6.45
N HIS A 22 7.38 15.94 5.75
CA HIS A 22 6.29 16.89 5.55
C HIS A 22 5.44 17.10 6.81
N LEU A 23 5.07 16.01 7.50
CA LEU A 23 4.09 16.06 8.60
C LEU A 23 4.69 16.37 9.96
N ALA A 24 5.87 15.82 10.26
CA ALA A 24 6.53 15.88 11.56
C ALA A 24 8.06 15.78 11.39
N PRO A 25 8.71 16.78 10.74
CA PRO A 25 10.14 16.73 10.42
C PRO A 25 11.02 16.55 11.65
N GLU A 26 10.60 17.03 12.82
CA GLU A 26 11.31 16.88 14.10
C GLU A 26 11.43 15.42 14.58
N LEU A 27 10.62 14.51 14.05
CA LEU A 27 10.66 13.08 14.37
C LEU A 27 11.59 12.31 13.43
N VAL A 28 12.07 12.93 12.35
CA VAL A 28 12.91 12.27 11.33
C VAL A 28 14.38 12.62 11.57
N LYS A 29 15.17 11.61 11.97
CA LYS A 29 16.61 11.75 12.23
C LYS A 29 17.43 11.50 10.97
N MET A 30 17.38 12.44 10.03
CA MET A 30 18.08 12.32 8.74
C MET A 30 19.60 12.15 8.89
N GLU A 31 20.19 12.61 10.00
CA GLU A 31 21.60 12.42 10.33
C GLU A 31 21.97 10.96 10.64
N GLN A 32 20.98 10.11 10.94
CA GLN A 32 21.16 8.67 11.18
C GLN A 32 20.95 7.83 9.91
N MET A 33 20.77 8.48 8.76
CA MET A 33 20.51 7.80 7.50
C MET A 33 21.68 6.86 7.16
N PRO A 34 21.38 5.61 6.74
CA PRO A 34 22.41 4.70 6.26
C PRO A 34 23.17 5.27 5.06
N SER A 35 24.45 4.96 4.96
CA SER A 35 25.32 5.46 3.87
C SER A 35 25.11 4.76 2.52
N LYS A 36 24.29 3.71 2.50
CA LYS A 36 24.01 2.90 1.31
C LYS A 36 22.55 2.45 1.31
N PRO A 37 21.95 2.26 0.12
CA PRO A 37 20.62 1.67 0.01
C PRO A 37 20.60 0.23 0.48
N PHE A 38 19.43 -0.21 0.96
CA PHE A 38 19.15 -1.62 1.27
C PHE A 38 18.34 -2.24 0.14
N THR A 39 18.78 -3.42 -0.29
CA THR A 39 18.08 -4.21 -1.30
C THR A 39 17.75 -5.59 -0.78
N ASN A 40 16.75 -6.22 -1.37
CA ASN A 40 16.32 -7.57 -1.02
C ASN A 40 17.47 -8.59 -1.16
N LEU A 41 17.87 -9.19 -0.04
CA LEU A 41 18.92 -10.21 0.01
C LEU A 41 18.49 -11.58 -0.52
N LYS A 42 17.18 -11.80 -0.70
CA LYS A 42 16.58 -13.02 -1.27
C LYS A 42 17.03 -14.32 -0.58
N ARG A 43 17.30 -14.29 0.74
CA ARG A 43 17.83 -15.44 1.48
C ARG A 43 16.90 -16.66 1.51
N ASN A 44 15.61 -16.45 1.27
CA ASN A 44 14.55 -17.47 1.23
C ASN A 44 14.03 -17.75 -0.19
N ALA A 45 14.77 -17.39 -1.25
CA ALA A 45 14.30 -17.45 -2.64
C ALA A 45 13.67 -18.79 -3.04
N LYS A 46 14.29 -19.92 -2.67
CA LYS A 46 13.77 -21.26 -3.00
C LYS A 46 12.38 -21.56 -2.43
N LEU A 47 12.04 -20.98 -1.26
CA LEU A 47 10.70 -21.10 -0.69
C LEU A 47 9.72 -20.17 -1.41
N ALA A 48 10.13 -18.93 -1.67
CA ALA A 48 9.32 -17.98 -2.42
C ALA A 48 8.97 -18.47 -3.84
N GLU A 49 9.91 -19.15 -4.52
CA GLU A 49 9.74 -19.75 -5.85
C GLU A 49 8.62 -20.80 -5.90
N VAL A 50 8.35 -21.49 -4.79
CA VAL A 50 7.24 -22.46 -4.68
C VAL A 50 6.00 -21.85 -3.99
N GLY A 51 5.95 -20.53 -3.84
CA GLY A 51 4.83 -19.81 -3.23
C GLY A 51 4.74 -19.89 -1.71
N ALA A 52 5.81 -20.35 -1.04
CA ALA A 52 5.85 -20.37 0.42
C ALA A 52 6.26 -19.01 0.98
N TYR A 53 5.55 -18.58 2.02
CA TYR A 53 5.88 -17.38 2.80
C TYR A 53 5.97 -17.74 4.28
N SER A 54 7.01 -17.26 4.95
CA SER A 54 7.29 -17.56 6.35
C SER A 54 7.38 -16.30 7.22
N GLN A 55 7.23 -16.49 8.53
CA GLN A 55 7.31 -15.39 9.51
C GLN A 55 8.67 -14.68 9.52
N VAL A 56 9.73 -15.33 9.01
CA VAL A 56 11.09 -14.78 8.96
C VAL A 56 11.44 -14.19 7.59
N ASP A 57 10.50 -14.14 6.64
CA ASP A 57 10.79 -13.70 5.27
C ASP A 57 11.21 -12.24 5.20
N TRP A 58 10.58 -11.35 5.98
CA TRP A 58 11.02 -9.96 6.09
C TRP A 58 12.46 -9.86 6.56
N TYR A 59 12.81 -10.62 7.60
CA TYR A 59 14.20 -10.67 8.04
C TYR A 59 15.07 -11.22 6.92
N ALA A 60 14.70 -12.33 6.28
CA ALA A 60 15.44 -12.96 5.19
C ALA A 60 15.72 -12.00 4.01
N GLN A 61 14.77 -11.12 3.69
CA GLN A 61 14.88 -10.14 2.61
C GLN A 61 15.59 -8.85 3.05
N TYR A 62 15.21 -8.28 4.20
CA TYR A 62 15.69 -6.99 4.72
C TYR A 62 16.02 -7.12 6.22
N PRO A 63 17.20 -7.64 6.60
CA PRO A 63 17.55 -7.86 8.01
C PRO A 63 17.52 -6.60 8.89
N HIS A 64 17.65 -5.42 8.28
CA HIS A 64 17.63 -4.13 8.95
C HIS A 64 16.25 -3.47 8.96
N MET A 65 15.21 -4.16 8.48
CA MET A 65 13.83 -3.66 8.38
C MET A 65 13.72 -2.34 7.60
N TYR A 66 14.61 -2.15 6.63
CA TYR A 66 14.72 -0.95 5.81
C TYR A 66 14.80 -1.36 4.35
N VAL A 67 14.04 -0.69 3.48
CA VAL A 67 13.95 -0.97 2.05
C VAL A 67 14.36 0.26 1.24
N GLY A 68 15.27 0.08 0.29
CA GLY A 68 15.66 1.09 -0.67
C GLY A 68 16.59 2.15 -0.12
N ASP A 69 16.42 3.38 -0.61
CA ASP A 69 17.18 4.57 -0.24
C ASP A 69 16.21 5.67 0.19
N ALA A 70 16.41 6.28 1.36
CA ALA A 70 15.64 7.47 1.76
C ALA A 70 16.50 8.73 1.82
N SER A 71 17.76 8.68 1.37
CA SER A 71 18.65 9.85 1.31
C SER A 71 18.11 10.95 0.40
N LYS A 72 17.28 10.59 -0.59
CA LYS A 72 16.64 11.52 -1.54
C LYS A 72 15.29 12.07 -1.07
N SER A 73 14.89 11.77 0.18
CA SER A 73 13.61 12.20 0.73
C SER A 73 13.57 13.71 0.96
N THR A 74 12.45 14.33 0.63
CA THR A 74 12.23 15.76 0.92
C THR A 74 10.81 16.01 1.40
N ALA A 75 10.61 17.11 2.14
CA ALA A 75 9.29 17.51 2.61
C ALA A 75 8.35 17.86 1.43
N GLU A 76 8.90 18.37 0.32
CA GLU A 76 8.14 18.71 -0.88
C GLU A 76 7.56 17.45 -1.54
N LYS A 77 8.38 16.39 -1.69
CA LYS A 77 7.89 15.08 -2.15
C LYS A 77 6.82 14.53 -1.22
N GLY A 78 7.05 14.64 0.09
CA GLY A 78 6.11 14.24 1.12
C GLY A 78 4.76 14.91 0.98
N LYS A 79 4.76 16.22 0.76
CA LYS A 79 3.54 17.01 0.53
C LYS A 79 2.79 16.54 -0.71
N ILE A 80 3.47 16.32 -1.83
CA ILE A 80 2.84 15.84 -3.07
C ILE A 80 2.15 14.50 -2.84
N ILE A 81 2.85 13.56 -2.21
CA ILE A 81 2.32 12.21 -1.94
C ILE A 81 1.14 12.28 -0.96
N PHE A 82 1.29 13.06 0.11
CA PHE A 82 0.27 13.23 1.15
C PHE A 82 -1.01 13.85 0.59
N ASP A 83 -0.90 14.97 -0.13
CA ASP A 83 -2.04 15.66 -0.72
C ASP A 83 -2.79 14.75 -1.70
N TYR A 84 -2.05 14.03 -2.56
CA TYR A 84 -2.66 13.08 -3.49
C TYR A 84 -3.44 11.98 -2.75
N ALA A 85 -2.87 11.41 -1.69
CA ALA A 85 -3.53 10.38 -0.90
C ALA A 85 -4.79 10.91 -0.18
N VAL A 86 -4.72 12.14 0.35
CA VAL A 86 -5.87 12.81 0.98
C VAL A 86 -6.97 13.08 -0.02
N GLU A 87 -6.65 13.61 -1.19
CA GLU A 87 -7.62 13.88 -2.26
C GLU A 87 -8.32 12.59 -2.73
N ALA A 88 -7.55 11.51 -2.93
CA ALA A 88 -8.08 10.21 -3.31
C ALA A 88 -9.02 9.65 -2.22
N LEU A 89 -8.63 9.74 -0.94
CA LEU A 89 -9.46 9.30 0.17
C LEU A 89 -10.75 10.11 0.29
N VAL A 90 -10.69 11.44 0.14
CA VAL A 90 -11.87 12.31 0.14
C VAL A 90 -12.84 11.92 -0.98
N LYS A 91 -12.31 11.67 -2.19
CA LYS A 91 -13.11 11.23 -3.33
C LYS A 91 -13.79 9.87 -3.06
N LEU A 92 -13.05 8.92 -2.50
CA LEU A 92 -13.59 7.60 -2.12
C LEU A 92 -14.72 7.73 -1.10
N ILE A 93 -14.51 8.50 -0.02
CA ILE A 93 -15.51 8.67 1.03
C ILE A 93 -16.79 9.30 0.47
N ARG A 94 -16.67 10.30 -0.41
CA ARG A 94 -17.84 10.93 -1.06
C ARG A 94 -18.60 9.92 -1.91
N ALA A 95 -17.91 9.17 -2.77
CA ALA A 95 -18.52 8.16 -3.62
C ALA A 95 -19.26 7.09 -2.80
N VAL A 96 -18.65 6.60 -1.70
CA VAL A 96 -19.29 5.64 -0.79
C VAL A 96 -20.54 6.23 -0.14
N LYS A 97 -20.52 7.51 0.26
CA LYS A 97 -21.68 8.16 0.90
C LYS A 97 -22.82 8.44 -0.07
N GLU A 98 -22.52 8.65 -1.35
CA GLU A 98 -23.51 8.88 -2.41
C GLU A 98 -24.06 7.57 -3.00
N ASP A 99 -23.40 6.43 -2.72
CA ASP A 99 -23.79 5.14 -3.25
C ASP A 99 -25.10 4.62 -2.64
N HIS A 100 -26.07 4.44 -3.52
CA HIS A 100 -27.36 3.81 -3.25
C HIS A 100 -27.51 2.48 -3.99
N ILE A 101 -26.59 2.16 -4.91
CA ILE A 101 -26.62 0.98 -5.75
C ILE A 101 -26.21 -0.24 -4.92
N THR A 102 -25.07 -0.20 -4.22
CA THR A 102 -24.59 -1.36 -3.45
C THR A 102 -25.59 -1.80 -2.38
N PRO A 103 -26.13 -0.90 -1.52
CA PRO A 103 -27.17 -1.30 -0.57
C PRO A 103 -28.42 -1.88 -1.23
N ALA A 104 -28.81 -1.41 -2.43
CA ALA A 104 -29.93 -1.96 -3.17
C ALA A 104 -29.65 -3.38 -3.67
N LEU A 105 -28.46 -3.61 -4.25
CA LEU A 105 -28.02 -4.94 -4.68
C LEU A 105 -27.90 -5.93 -3.52
N VAL A 106 -27.41 -5.48 -2.36
CA VAL A 106 -27.35 -6.34 -1.15
C VAL A 106 -28.76 -6.72 -0.69
N ARG A 107 -29.73 -5.80 -0.71
CA ARG A 107 -31.13 -6.12 -0.41
C ARG A 107 -31.70 -7.13 -1.41
N GLU A 108 -31.53 -6.87 -2.70
CA GLU A 108 -31.98 -7.78 -3.76
C GLU A 108 -31.38 -9.18 -3.62
N PHE A 109 -30.07 -9.26 -3.37
CA PHE A 109 -29.39 -10.55 -3.15
C PHE A 109 -30.00 -11.29 -1.95
N ASN A 110 -30.19 -10.60 -0.83
CA ASN A 110 -30.77 -11.20 0.38
C ASN A 110 -32.23 -11.65 0.16
N GLU A 111 -33.03 -10.89 -0.58
CA GLU A 111 -34.40 -11.29 -0.94
C GLU A 111 -34.42 -12.55 -1.82
N ARG A 112 -33.47 -12.66 -2.75
CA ARG A 112 -33.37 -13.83 -3.64
C ARG A 112 -32.92 -15.10 -2.94
N ILE A 113 -32.02 -15.01 -1.95
CA ILE A 113 -31.59 -16.21 -1.21
C ILE A 113 -32.72 -16.78 -0.34
N ASP A 114 -33.65 -15.95 0.12
CA ASP A 114 -34.84 -16.39 0.86
C ASP A 114 -35.90 -17.03 -0.06
N GLN A 115 -35.78 -16.83 -1.37
CA GLN A 115 -36.67 -17.41 -2.39
C GLN A 115 -35.86 -18.06 -3.53
N PRO A 116 -35.11 -19.14 -3.22
CA PRO A 116 -34.23 -19.75 -4.21
C PRO A 116 -35.06 -20.32 -5.36
N SER A 117 -34.78 -19.84 -6.57
CA SER A 117 -35.35 -20.32 -7.82
C SER A 117 -34.25 -20.48 -8.84
N SER A 118 -34.39 -21.48 -9.72
CA SER A 118 -33.46 -21.67 -10.83
C SER A 118 -33.65 -20.53 -11.83
N PRO A 119 -32.59 -19.78 -12.16
CA PRO A 119 -32.66 -18.74 -13.19
C PRO A 119 -33.13 -19.31 -14.54
N ASP A 120 -33.92 -18.52 -15.27
CA ASP A 120 -34.51 -18.91 -16.56
C ASP A 120 -33.48 -19.37 -17.60
N PHE A 121 -32.24 -18.86 -17.53
CA PHE A 121 -31.17 -19.24 -18.45
C PHE A 121 -30.59 -20.65 -18.20
N TRP A 122 -30.88 -21.27 -17.05
CA TRP A 122 -30.50 -22.66 -16.75
C TRP A 122 -31.63 -23.67 -17.03
N THR A 123 -32.86 -23.19 -17.15
CA THR A 123 -34.06 -24.02 -17.28
C THR A 123 -34.71 -23.95 -18.68
N SER A 124 -34.17 -23.11 -19.57
CA SER A 124 -34.52 -23.01 -21.00
C SER A 124 -33.88 -24.10 -21.86
#